data_AF-A0AA97MIN7-F1
#
_entry.id   AF-A0AA97MIN7-F1
#
_cell.length_a   1.000
_cell.length_b   1.000
_cell.length_c   1.000
_cell.angle_alpha   90.00
_cell.angle_beta   90.00
_cell.angle_gamma   90.00
#
_symmetry.space_group_name_H-M   'P 1'
#
loop_
_entity.id
_entity.type
_entity.pdbx_description
1 polymer ?
#
loop_
_entity_poly.entity_id
_entity_poly.type
_entity_poly.pdbx_seq_one_letter_code
_entity_poly.pdbx_strand_id
1 'polypeptide(L)'
;QVLLVSSSRHPDRWIVPGGGMEPEEEPGVAAVREVCEEAGVKGTLGRLVGIFENRDRKHRTYVYVLIVTEVLEDWEDSVNIGRKREWFKIEDAIKVLQYHKPVQASYFETLRQGCLANNGTPVMTTPYSESSVSDIR
;
A
#
# COMPACT_ATOMS: atom_id res chain seq x y z
N GLN A 1 -6.76 12.74 0.77
CA GLN A 1 -7.73 11.65 1.01
C GLN A 1 -7.05 10.32 0.73
N VAL A 2 -7.65 9.19 1.12
CA VAL A 2 -7.20 7.83 0.80
C VAL A 2 -8.37 7.02 0.27
N LEU A 3 -8.13 6.08 -0.63
CA LEU A 3 -9.13 5.15 -1.14
C LEU A 3 -9.11 3.85 -0.33
N LEU A 4 -10.26 3.44 0.19
CA LEU A 4 -10.46 2.13 0.80
C LEU A 4 -11.41 1.29 -0.06
N VAL A 5 -11.37 -0.03 0.13
CA VAL A 5 -12.28 -0.97 -0.52
C VAL A 5 -13.07 -1.78 0.48
N SER A 6 -14.25 -2.25 0.10
CA SER A 6 -15.05 -3.12 0.96
C SER A 6 -14.38 -4.49 1.12
N SER A 7 -14.50 -5.12 2.29
CA SER A 7 -14.01 -6.48 2.51
C SER A 7 -14.83 -7.50 1.71
N SER A 8 -14.15 -8.40 1.00
CA SER A 8 -14.79 -9.50 0.26
C SER A 8 -15.67 -10.42 1.14
N ARG A 9 -15.33 -10.60 2.43
CA ARG A 9 -16.10 -11.45 3.36
C ARG A 9 -17.20 -10.70 4.11
N HIS A 10 -17.06 -9.38 4.25
CA HIS A 10 -17.96 -8.53 5.03
C HIS A 10 -18.12 -7.19 4.30
N PRO A 11 -19.03 -7.10 3.30
CA PRO A 11 -19.14 -5.92 2.43
C PRO A 11 -19.50 -4.61 3.15
N ASP A 12 -19.94 -4.69 4.40
CA ASP A 12 -20.20 -3.58 5.32
C ASP A 12 -18.92 -3.01 5.97
N ARG A 13 -17.76 -3.65 5.77
CA ARG A 13 -16.48 -3.26 6.38
C ARG A 13 -15.48 -2.77 5.34
N TRP A 14 -14.68 -1.80 5.72
CA TRP A 14 -13.62 -1.22 4.87
C TRP A 14 -12.25 -1.82 5.19
N ILE A 15 -11.40 -1.91 4.17
CA ILE A 15 -10.01 -2.35 4.24
C ILE A 15 -9.12 -1.49 3.33
N VAL A 16 -7.83 -1.44 3.63
CA VAL A 16 -6.81 -0.98 2.68
C VAL A 16 -6.65 -2.06 1.60
N PRO A 17 -6.72 -1.71 0.29
CA PRO A 17 -6.55 -2.67 -0.79
C PRO A 17 -5.15 -3.28 -0.77
N GLY A 18 -5.06 -4.58 -1.07
CA GLY A 18 -3.81 -5.32 -1.05
C GLY A 18 -3.99 -6.81 -0.79
N GLY A 19 -3.10 -7.61 -1.33
CA GLY A 19 -3.18 -9.06 -1.28
C GLY A 19 -1.82 -9.75 -1.23
N GLY A 20 -1.77 -10.95 -1.81
CA GLY A 20 -0.61 -11.82 -1.74
C GLY A 20 0.43 -11.46 -2.80
N MET A 21 1.71 -11.56 -2.46
CA MET A 21 2.76 -11.53 -3.47
C MET A 21 2.79 -12.88 -4.20
N GLU A 22 2.94 -12.83 -5.51
CA GLU A 22 3.22 -14.01 -6.31
C GLU A 22 4.69 -14.47 -6.15
N PRO A 23 5.02 -15.73 -6.48
CA PRO A 23 6.42 -16.18 -6.49
C PRO A 23 7.29 -15.27 -7.37
N GLU A 24 8.44 -14.84 -6.84
CA GLU A 24 9.40 -13.96 -7.53
C GLU A 24 8.88 -12.55 -7.84
N GLU A 25 7.69 -12.18 -7.34
CA GLU A 25 7.14 -10.84 -7.51
C GLU A 25 7.79 -9.84 -6.54
N GLU A 26 8.23 -8.70 -7.05
CA GLU A 26 8.72 -7.61 -6.21
C GLU A 26 7.58 -6.94 -5.43
N PRO A 27 7.75 -6.57 -4.15
CA PRO A 27 6.66 -6.05 -3.32
C PRO A 27 5.95 -4.82 -3.90
N GLY A 28 6.68 -3.94 -4.58
CA GLY A 28 6.11 -2.77 -5.23
C GLY A 28 5.26 -3.12 -6.46
N VAL A 29 5.63 -4.17 -7.20
CA VAL A 29 4.85 -4.69 -8.34
C VAL A 29 3.55 -5.31 -7.83
N ALA A 30 3.64 -6.15 -6.80
CA ALA A 30 2.47 -6.72 -6.12
C ALA A 30 1.51 -5.62 -5.64
N ALA A 31 2.02 -4.58 -4.99
CA ALA A 31 1.19 -3.48 -4.51
C ALA A 31 0.44 -2.76 -5.65
N VAL A 32 1.08 -2.53 -6.80
CA VAL A 32 0.44 -1.89 -7.96
C VAL A 32 -0.60 -2.80 -8.61
N ARG A 33 -0.29 -4.10 -8.76
CA ARG A 33 -1.22 -5.10 -9.29
C ARG A 33 -2.48 -5.19 -8.42
N GLU A 34 -2.31 -5.40 -7.13
CA GLU A 34 -3.40 -5.58 -6.17
C GLU A 34 -4.33 -4.36 -6.08
N VAL A 35 -3.81 -3.13 -6.12
CA VAL A 35 -4.71 -1.94 -6.12
C VAL A 35 -5.46 -1.79 -7.44
N CYS A 36 -4.89 -2.26 -8.55
CA CYS A 36 -5.61 -2.30 -9.82
C CYS A 36 -6.75 -3.32 -9.78
N GLU A 37 -6.47 -4.53 -9.29
CA GLU A 37 -7.43 -5.63 -9.15
C GLU A 37 -8.55 -5.32 -8.15
N GLU A 38 -8.21 -4.83 -6.96
CA GLU A 38 -9.19 -4.64 -5.88
C GLU A 38 -9.88 -3.27 -5.91
N ALA A 39 -9.18 -2.22 -6.35
CA ALA A 39 -9.68 -0.84 -6.26
C ALA A 39 -9.85 -0.15 -7.61
N GLY A 40 -9.41 -0.76 -8.73
CA GLY A 40 -9.58 -0.21 -10.07
C GLY A 40 -8.86 1.13 -10.26
N VAL A 41 -7.70 1.32 -9.66
CA VAL A 41 -6.92 2.55 -9.79
C VAL A 41 -5.51 2.27 -10.29
N LYS A 42 -4.98 3.22 -11.06
CA LYS A 42 -3.57 3.28 -11.43
C LYS A 42 -2.97 4.59 -10.97
N GLY A 43 -1.66 4.60 -10.82
CA GLY A 43 -0.98 5.77 -10.31
C GLY A 43 0.53 5.65 -10.32
N THR A 44 1.17 6.69 -9.82
CA THR A 44 2.61 6.70 -9.60
C THR A 44 2.90 6.09 -8.24
N LEU A 45 3.60 4.95 -8.23
CA LEU A 45 4.11 4.34 -7.01
C LEU A 45 5.14 5.27 -6.36
N GLY A 46 4.92 5.57 -5.09
CA GLY A 46 5.78 6.40 -4.27
C GLY A 46 6.61 5.58 -3.29
N ARG A 47 6.96 6.21 -2.16
CA ARG A 47 7.80 5.60 -1.14
C ARG A 47 7.13 4.40 -0.46
N LEU A 48 7.96 3.48 0.02
CA LEU A 48 7.59 2.51 1.04
C LEU A 48 7.28 3.26 2.35
N VAL A 49 6.07 3.06 2.89
CA VAL A 49 5.66 3.56 4.21
C VAL A 49 6.28 2.70 5.30
N GLY A 50 6.28 1.38 5.11
CA GLY A 50 6.86 0.43 6.05
C GLY A 50 6.45 -1.00 5.77
N ILE A 51 6.98 -1.89 6.60
CA ILE A 51 6.64 -3.32 6.60
C ILE A 51 5.91 -3.60 7.90
N PHE A 52 4.67 -4.08 7.81
CA PHE A 52 3.80 -4.26 8.95
C PHE A 52 3.48 -5.74 9.14
N GLU A 53 3.63 -6.22 10.37
CA GLU A 53 3.34 -7.61 10.73
C GLU A 53 2.01 -7.73 11.46
N ASN A 54 1.15 -8.59 10.95
CA ASN A 54 -0.05 -9.05 11.65
C ASN A 54 0.23 -10.44 12.22
N ARG A 55 0.58 -10.50 13.51
CA ARG A 55 0.96 -11.76 14.20
C ARG A 55 -0.18 -12.78 14.27
N ASP A 56 -1.42 -12.30 14.42
CA ASP A 56 -2.59 -13.19 14.51
C ASP A 56 -2.86 -13.90 13.18
N ARG A 57 -2.60 -13.22 12.07
CA ARG A 57 -2.74 -13.77 10.71
C ARG A 57 -1.44 -14.34 10.16
N LYS A 58 -0.31 -14.15 10.86
CA LYS A 58 1.05 -14.45 10.38
C LYS A 58 1.36 -13.83 9.01
N HIS A 59 0.84 -12.63 8.77
CA HIS A 59 1.07 -11.90 7.52
C HIS A 59 2.10 -10.80 7.75
N ARG A 60 2.96 -10.59 6.74
CA ARG A 60 3.85 -9.44 6.63
C ARG A 60 3.48 -8.66 5.37
N THR A 61 3.16 -7.38 5.52
CA THR A 61 2.63 -6.55 4.44
C THR A 61 3.56 -5.38 4.18
N TYR A 62 4.03 -5.26 2.94
CA TYR A 62 4.73 -4.06 2.46
C TYR A 62 3.70 -3.01 2.07
N VAL A 63 3.79 -1.83 2.64
CA VAL A 63 2.80 -0.75 2.42
C VAL A 63 3.47 0.40 1.70
N TYR A 64 2.96 0.76 0.53
CA TYR A 64 3.47 1.86 -0.29
C TYR A 64 2.46 3.00 -0.36
N VAL A 65 2.96 4.21 -0.63
CA VAL A 65 2.13 5.29 -1.14
C VAL A 65 1.93 5.09 -2.64
N LEU A 66 0.70 5.19 -3.13
CA LEU A 66 0.41 5.31 -4.55
C LEU A 66 -0.41 6.58 -4.80
N ILE A 67 0.11 7.45 -5.66
CA ILE A 67 -0.59 8.68 -6.06
C ILE A 67 -1.46 8.34 -7.25
N VAL A 68 -2.78 8.25 -7.02
CA VAL A 68 -3.76 7.87 -8.05
C VAL A 68 -3.78 8.92 -9.16
N THR A 69 -3.62 8.47 -10.40
CA THR A 69 -3.70 9.30 -11.61
C THR A 69 -4.83 8.87 -12.54
N GLU A 70 -5.32 7.63 -12.40
CA GLU A 70 -6.39 7.07 -13.22
C GLU A 70 -7.32 6.24 -12.33
N VAL A 71 -8.62 6.38 -12.56
CA VAL A 71 -9.68 5.65 -11.87
C VAL A 71 -10.52 4.96 -12.95
N LEU A 72 -10.51 3.63 -12.94
CA LEU A 72 -11.26 2.80 -13.89
C LEU A 72 -12.71 2.67 -13.42
N GLU A 73 -13.67 2.82 -14.33
CA GLU A 73 -15.10 2.67 -14.00
C GLU A 73 -15.45 1.23 -13.61
N ASP A 74 -15.05 0.27 -14.46
CA ASP A 74 -15.16 -1.15 -14.21
C ASP A 74 -13.77 -1.73 -13.93
N TRP A 75 -13.68 -2.55 -12.88
CA TRP A 75 -12.43 -3.22 -12.49
C TRP A 75 -12.73 -4.62 -11.98
N GLU A 76 -11.69 -5.46 -11.88
CA GLU A 76 -11.81 -6.89 -11.66
C GLU A 76 -12.71 -7.24 -10.47
N ASP A 77 -12.41 -6.75 -9.27
CA ASP A 77 -13.19 -7.09 -8.08
C ASP A 77 -14.58 -6.44 -8.03
N SER A 78 -14.80 -5.31 -8.71
CA SER A 78 -16.16 -4.77 -8.88
C SER A 78 -17.01 -5.74 -9.68
N VAL A 79 -16.49 -6.21 -10.82
CA VAL A 79 -17.22 -7.08 -11.75
C VAL A 79 -17.39 -8.49 -11.16
N ASN A 80 -16.34 -9.04 -10.55
CA ASN A 80 -16.32 -10.43 -10.11
C ASN A 80 -17.04 -10.65 -8.79
N ILE A 81 -16.91 -9.72 -7.83
CA ILE A 81 -17.41 -9.91 -6.46
C ILE A 81 -18.22 -8.72 -5.92
N GLY A 82 -18.49 -7.70 -6.73
CA GLY A 82 -19.25 -6.52 -6.31
C GLY A 82 -18.51 -5.66 -5.28
N ARG A 83 -17.16 -5.69 -5.29
CA ARG A 83 -16.36 -4.88 -4.35
C ARG A 83 -16.61 -3.40 -4.58
N LYS A 84 -16.78 -2.66 -3.48
CA LYS A 84 -16.96 -1.21 -3.48
C LYS A 84 -15.64 -0.52 -3.14
N ARG A 85 -15.52 0.75 -3.54
CA ARG A 85 -14.42 1.64 -3.15
C ARG A 85 -14.96 3.01 -2.77
N GLU A 86 -14.32 3.67 -1.81
CA GLU A 86 -14.71 5.02 -1.37
C GLU A 86 -13.51 5.83 -0.89
N TRP A 87 -13.54 7.14 -1.16
CA TRP A 87 -12.52 8.09 -0.71
C TRP A 87 -12.81 8.59 0.69
N PHE A 88 -11.86 8.38 1.60
CA PHE A 88 -11.92 8.82 2.99
C PHE A 88 -10.93 9.95 3.27
N LYS A 89 -11.26 10.82 4.22
CA LYS A 89 -10.24 11.58 4.93
C LYS A 89 -9.41 10.59 5.76
N ILE A 90 -8.12 10.88 5.97
CA ILE A 90 -7.22 9.97 6.69
C ILE A 90 -7.76 9.66 8.10
N GLU A 91 -8.26 10.66 8.82
CA GLU A 91 -8.84 10.46 10.16
C GLU A 91 -10.06 9.55 10.16
N ASP A 92 -10.89 9.60 9.10
CA ASP A 92 -12.08 8.77 9.00
C ASP A 92 -11.72 7.35 8.55
N ALA A 93 -10.72 7.20 7.67
CA ALA A 93 -10.15 5.91 7.30
C ALA A 93 -9.61 5.16 8.54
N ILE A 94 -8.88 5.84 9.42
CA ILE A 94 -8.38 5.27 10.68
C ILE A 94 -9.55 4.74 11.52
N LYS A 95 -10.61 5.55 11.73
CA LYS A 95 -11.78 5.17 12.53
C LYS A 95 -12.48 3.92 12.00
N VAL A 96 -12.74 3.85 10.68
CA VAL A 96 -13.46 2.69 10.10
C VAL A 96 -12.62 1.42 10.10
N LEU A 97 -11.29 1.54 10.03
CA LEU A 97 -10.37 0.41 10.09
C LEU A 97 -10.13 -0.09 11.53
N GLN A 98 -10.14 0.81 12.52
CA GLN A 98 -9.68 0.54 13.88
C GLN A 98 -10.30 -0.72 14.51
N TYR A 99 -11.59 -0.95 14.28
CA TYR A 99 -12.31 -2.04 14.95
C TYR A 99 -12.01 -3.43 14.37
N HIS A 100 -11.78 -3.54 13.06
CA HIS A 100 -11.65 -4.84 12.37
C HIS A 100 -10.30 -5.06 11.67
N LYS A 101 -9.52 -4.00 11.51
CA LYS A 101 -8.21 -3.96 10.86
C LYS A 101 -7.28 -2.96 11.58
N PRO A 102 -7.05 -3.10 12.90
CA PRO A 102 -6.20 -2.17 13.65
C PRO A 102 -4.78 -2.05 13.10
N VAL A 103 -4.23 -3.14 12.53
CA VAL A 103 -2.91 -3.11 11.85
C VAL A 103 -2.95 -2.24 10.58
N GLN A 104 -4.06 -2.22 9.83
CA GLN A 104 -4.17 -1.32 8.67
C GLN A 104 -4.39 0.13 9.09
N ALA A 105 -5.07 0.37 10.22
CA ALA A 105 -5.21 1.71 10.78
C ALA A 105 -3.84 2.33 11.11
N SER A 106 -2.89 1.55 11.65
CA SER A 106 -1.55 2.04 11.99
C SER A 106 -0.70 2.42 10.77
N TYR A 107 -1.04 1.97 9.56
CA TYR A 107 -0.35 2.41 8.32
C TYR A 107 -0.40 3.94 8.18
N PHE A 108 -1.54 4.52 8.54
CA PHE A 108 -1.77 5.96 8.45
C PHE A 108 -1.06 6.76 9.54
N GLU A 109 -0.86 6.16 10.71
CA GLU A 109 -0.07 6.77 11.79
C GLU A 109 1.39 6.90 11.37
N THR A 110 1.98 5.83 10.82
CA THR A 110 3.34 5.83 10.28
C THR A 110 3.46 6.77 9.09
N LEU A 111 2.47 6.81 8.20
CA LEU A 111 2.43 7.73 7.06
C LEU A 111 2.54 9.19 7.53
N ARG A 112 1.80 9.57 8.58
CA ARG A 112 1.85 10.92 9.17
C ARG A 112 3.19 11.23 9.82
N GLN A 113 3.77 10.29 10.56
CA GLN A 113 5.07 10.47 11.21
C GLN A 113 6.20 10.68 10.19
N GLY A 114 6.20 9.91 9.09
CA GLY A 114 7.16 10.08 8.00
C GLY A 114 7.04 11.42 7.28
N CYS A 115 5.84 12.00 7.20
CA CYS A 115 5.66 13.36 6.66
C CYS A 115 6.21 14.44 7.62
N LEU A 116 6.12 14.24 8.94
CA LEU A 116 6.66 15.19 9.92
C LEU A 116 8.19 15.16 9.99
N ALA A 117 8.80 13.97 9.84
CA ALA A 117 10.25 13.81 9.84
C ALA A 117 10.94 14.44 8.62
N ASN A 118 10.25 14.51 7.47
CA ASN A 118 10.81 15.06 6.23
C ASN A 118 10.72 16.60 6.12
N ASN A 119 10.10 17.29 7.09
CA ASN A 119 10.06 18.76 7.14
C ASN A 119 11.29 19.39 7.84
N GLY A 120 12.34 18.61 8.08
CA GLY A 120 13.62 19.11 8.56
C GLY A 120 14.77 18.27 8.02
N THR A 121 15.62 18.89 7.21
CA THR A 121 16.96 18.45 6.75
C THR A 121 17.00 17.76 5.36
N PRO A 122 17.78 18.29 4.39
CA PRO A 122 17.99 17.64 3.11
C PRO A 122 18.98 16.49 3.25
N VAL A 123 18.59 15.28 2.87
CA VAL A 123 19.51 14.12 2.86
C VAL A 123 20.31 14.13 1.55
N MET A 124 21.61 14.37 1.69
CA MET A 124 22.62 14.21 0.65
C MET A 124 22.69 12.75 0.18
N THR A 125 22.47 12.52 -1.12
CA THR A 125 22.81 11.29 -1.83
C THR A 125 24.32 11.09 -1.88
N THR A 126 24.83 10.00 -1.30
CA THR A 126 26.16 9.47 -1.62
C THR A 126 26.04 8.44 -2.75
N PRO A 127 26.85 8.53 -3.82
CA PRO A 127 26.81 7.56 -4.91
C PRO A 127 27.46 6.24 -4.47
N TYR A 128 26.84 5.14 -4.88
CA TYR A 128 27.37 3.78 -4.80
C TYR A 128 28.71 3.69 -5.54
N SER A 129 29.74 3.18 -4.88
CA SER A 129 31.00 2.77 -5.52
C SER A 129 30.82 1.35 -6.08
N GLU A 130 30.86 1.22 -7.40
CA GLU A 130 31.06 -0.07 -8.08
C GLU A 130 32.47 -0.59 -7.77
N SER A 131 32.57 -1.75 -7.12
CA SER A 131 33.83 -2.51 -7.07
C SER A 131 33.85 -3.51 -8.22
N SER A 132 34.75 -3.25 -9.16
CA SER A 132 35.08 -4.04 -10.33
C SER A 132 35.41 -5.50 -9.99
N VAL A 133 34.86 -6.44 -10.74
CA VAL A 133 35.36 -7.81 -10.85
C VAL A 133 36.51 -7.76 -11.86
N SER A 134 37.74 -8.01 -11.40
CA SER A 134 38.90 -8.23 -12.27
C SER A 134 39.13 -9.72 -12.45
N ASP A 135 39.15 -10.14 -13.71
CA ASP A 135 39.62 -11.43 -14.21
C ASP A 135 41.08 -11.76 -13.82
N ILE A 136 41.40 -13.05 -14.02
CA ILE A 136 42.72 -13.68 -14.23
C ILE A 136 43.37 -14.30 -12.99
N ARG A 137 43.27 -15.63 -12.86
CA ARG A 137 44.31 -16.56 -13.37
C ARG A 137 43.81 -17.98 -13.53
#